data_AF-A0A8T3ME63-F1
#
_entry.id   AF-A0A8T3ME63-F1
#
_cell.length_a   1.000
_cell.length_b   1.000
_cell.length_c   1.000
_cell.angle_alpha   90.00
_cell.angle_beta   90.00
_cell.angle_gamma   90.00
#
_symmetry.space_group_name_H-M   'P 1'
#
loop_
_entity.id
_entity.type
_entity.pdbx_description
1 polymer ?
#
loop_
_entity_poly.entity_id
_entity_poly.type
_entity_poly.pdbx_seq_one_letter_code
_entity_poly.pdbx_strand_id
1 'polypeptide(L)'
;MRRLRLILLALVIVVGLLWRPFLQPAGQGALLILDLFAPVIGTNLTALVTPAPRVEETREALDGVETRVTWWRPGWGDSHAAVMMVNGATAQGNDNPATR
;
A
#
# COMPACT_ATOMS: atom_id res chain seq x y z
N MET A 1 -5.30 -1.50 40.87
CA MET A 1 -4.86 -0.73 39.68
C MET A 1 -4.31 -1.58 38.52
N ARG A 2 -3.40 -2.55 38.75
CA ARG A 2 -2.78 -3.36 37.67
C ARG A 2 -3.78 -4.24 36.89
N ARG A 3 -4.75 -4.85 37.59
CA ARG A 3 -5.83 -5.67 36.98
C ARG A 3 -6.75 -4.85 36.07
N LEU A 4 -7.12 -3.64 36.48
CA LEU A 4 -7.98 -2.75 35.70
C LEU A 4 -7.31 -2.33 34.38
N ARG A 5 -6.00 -2.06 34.42
CA ARG A 5 -5.20 -1.73 33.21
C ARG A 5 -5.14 -2.91 32.23
N LEU A 6 -4.98 -4.14 32.73
CA LEU A 6 -4.97 -5.34 31.88
C LEU A 6 -6.34 -5.60 31.25
N ILE A 7 -7.42 -5.41 32.00
CA ILE A 7 -8.79 -5.53 31.50
C ILE A 7 -9.06 -4.48 30.42
N LEU A 8 -8.65 -3.22 30.65
CA LEU A 8 -8.76 -2.15 29.65
C LEU A 8 -7.95 -2.46 28.39
N LEU A 9 -6.72 -2.94 28.53
CA LEU A 9 -5.87 -3.32 27.40
C LEU A 9 -6.51 -4.45 26.58
N ALA A 10 -7.01 -5.49 27.26
CA ALA A 10 -7.72 -6.58 26.62
C ALA A 10 -9.00 -6.10 25.93
N LEU A 11 -9.75 -5.18 26.54
CA LEU A 11 -10.95 -4.60 25.96
C LEU A 11 -10.63 -3.80 24.69
N VAL A 12 -9.58 -2.98 24.70
CA VAL A 12 -9.13 -2.23 23.52
C VAL A 12 -8.72 -3.17 22.38
N ILE A 13 -8.00 -4.25 22.69
CA ILE A 13 -7.61 -5.27 21.72
C ILE A 13 -8.85 -5.96 21.14
N VAL A 14 -9.79 -6.39 21.99
CA VAL A 14 -11.02 -7.07 21.57
C VAL A 14 -11.91 -6.15 20.72
N VAL A 15 -12.09 -4.90 21.13
CA VAL A 15 -12.85 -3.91 20.35
C VAL A 15 -12.18 -3.64 19.01
N GLY A 16 -10.85 -3.51 18.96
CA GLY A 16 -10.10 -3.34 17.71
C GLY A 16 -10.22 -4.55 16.76
N LEU A 17 -10.19 -5.78 17.31
CA LEU A 17 -10.39 -7.01 16.54
C LEU A 17 -11.83 -7.15 16.04
N LEU A 18 -12.82 -6.74 16.82
CA LEU A 18 -14.23 -6.74 16.44
C LEU A 18 -14.58 -5.65 15.41
N TRP A 19 -13.86 -4.53 15.43
CA TRP A 19 -13.99 -3.44 14.46
C TRP A 19 -13.26 -3.69 13.14
N ARG A 20 -12.44 -4.73 13.07
CA ARG A 20 -11.65 -5.11 11.88
C ARG A 20 -12.42 -5.11 10.54
N PRO A 21 -13.68 -5.60 10.43
CA PRO A 21 -14.42 -5.53 9.17
C PRO A 21 -14.90 -4.12 8.78
N PHE A 22 -15.08 -3.22 9.75
CA PHE A 22 -15.48 -1.82 9.50
C PHE A 22 -14.26 -0.92 9.27
N LEU A 23 -13.15 -1.21 9.95
CA LEU A 23 -11.86 -0.56 9.77
C LEU A 23 -11.13 -1.07 8.53
N GLN A 24 -11.48 -2.22 7.96
CA GLN A 24 -10.81 -2.72 6.75
C GLN A 24 -10.91 -1.75 5.57
N PRO A 25 -12.10 -1.28 5.14
CA PRO A 25 -12.19 -0.36 4.01
C PRO A 25 -11.68 1.06 4.35
N ALA A 26 -12.01 1.59 5.52
CA ALA A 26 -11.55 2.93 5.94
C ALA A 26 -10.05 2.95 6.26
N GLY A 27 -9.54 1.89 6.89
CA GLY A 27 -8.13 1.67 7.16
C GLY A 27 -7.33 1.42 5.89
N GLN A 28 -7.86 0.68 4.91
CA GLN A 28 -7.25 0.56 3.58
C GLN A 28 -7.03 1.92 2.92
N GLY A 29 -8.07 2.77 2.93
CA GLY A 29 -7.97 4.14 2.42
C GLY A 29 -6.97 5.00 3.20
N ALA A 30 -7.01 4.94 4.53
CA ALA A 30 -6.08 5.69 5.39
C ALA A 30 -4.62 5.25 5.20
N LEU A 31 -4.37 3.95 5.02
CA LEU A 31 -3.04 3.42 4.73
C LEU A 31 -2.55 3.89 3.35
N LEU A 32 -3.41 3.89 2.33
CA LEU A 32 -3.07 4.41 0.99
C LEU A 32 -2.72 5.90 1.03
N ILE A 33 -3.48 6.70 1.78
CA ILE A 33 -3.20 8.12 2.00
C ILE A 33 -1.88 8.30 2.76
N LEU A 34 -1.67 7.57 3.86
CA LEU A 34 -0.43 7.64 4.64
C LEU A 34 0.80 7.23 3.82
N ASP A 35 0.67 6.24 2.93
CA ASP A 35 1.74 5.78 2.03
C ASP A 35 2.06 6.85 0.97
N LEU A 36 1.03 7.48 0.38
CA LEU A 36 1.20 8.55 -0.61
C LEU A 36 1.83 9.82 -0.02
N PHE A 37 1.52 10.14 1.25
CA PHE A 37 2.06 11.30 1.95
C PHE A 37 3.33 10.99 2.79
N ALA A 38 3.79 9.73 2.82
CA ALA A 38 5.02 9.34 3.50
C ALA A 38 6.26 10.16 3.08
N PRO A 39 6.44 10.60 1.81
CA PRO A 39 7.54 11.47 1.41
C PRO A 39 7.51 12.84 2.10
N VAL A 40 6.33 13.33 2.50
CA VAL A 40 6.15 14.61 3.20
C VAL A 40 6.42 14.47 4.70
N ILE A 41 6.11 13.30 5.27
CA ILE A 41 6.25 13.01 6.70
C ILE A 41 7.64 12.43 7.02
N GLY A 42 8.42 12.04 6.00
CA GLY A 42 9.78 11.51 6.14
C GLY A 42 9.84 10.10 6.73
N THR A 43 8.71 9.50 7.07
CA THR A 43 8.63 8.13 7.59
C THR A 43 7.32 7.48 7.15
N ASN A 44 7.44 6.32 6.49
CA ASN A 44 6.30 5.52 6.08
C ASN A 44 5.78 4.68 7.27
N LEU A 45 4.92 5.27 8.09
CA LEU A 45 4.32 4.60 9.25
C LEU A 45 3.47 3.38 8.84
N THR A 46 2.94 3.38 7.62
CA THR A 46 2.20 2.30 7.00
C THR A 46 3.01 1.01 6.92
N ALA A 47 4.30 1.12 6.57
CA ALA A 47 5.22 0.00 6.47
C ALA A 47 5.45 -0.75 7.80
N LEU A 48 5.08 -0.17 8.95
CA LEU A 48 5.17 -0.84 10.26
C LEU A 48 4.07 -1.88 10.47
N VAL A 49 2.95 -1.76 9.77
CA VAL A 49 1.74 -2.58 10.02
C VAL A 49 1.27 -3.34 8.78
N THR A 50 1.77 -2.99 7.60
CA THR A 50 1.51 -3.73 6.35
C THR A 50 2.75 -4.49 5.91
N PRO A 51 2.62 -5.72 5.38
CA PRO A 51 3.74 -6.40 4.76
C PRO A 51 4.31 -5.56 3.61
N ALA A 52 5.60 -5.75 3.32
CA ALA A 52 6.26 -5.05 2.22
C ALA A 52 5.49 -5.29 0.89
N PRO A 53 5.33 -4.26 0.06
CA PRO A 53 4.74 -4.43 -1.26
C PRO A 53 5.60 -5.36 -2.10
N ARG A 54 4.96 -6.05 -3.03
CA ARG A 54 5.65 -6.85 -4.04
C ARG A 54 5.76 -5.99 -5.29
N VAL A 55 6.97 -5.85 -5.80
CA VAL A 55 7.26 -5.13 -7.02
C VAL A 55 7.85 -6.12 -8.02
N GLU A 56 7.25 -6.20 -9.18
CA GLU A 56 7.68 -7.07 -10.28
C GLU A 56 7.77 -6.25 -11.56
N GLU A 57 8.78 -6.53 -12.38
CA GLU A 57 8.93 -5.91 -13.69
C GLU A 57 8.74 -6.97 -14.77
N THR A 58 7.92 -6.65 -15.76
CA THR A 58 7.65 -7.51 -16.92
C THR A 58 7.83 -6.71 -18.20
N ARG A 59 7.99 -7.42 -19.32
CA ARG A 59 7.93 -6.85 -20.68
C ARG A 59 6.69 -7.40 -21.34
N GLU A 60 5.73 -6.53 -21.62
CA GLU A 60 4.45 -6.89 -22.21
C GLU A 60 4.24 -6.15 -23.53
N ALA A 61 3.56 -6.78 -24.47
CA ALA A 61 3.18 -6.13 -25.72
C ALA A 61 1.82 -5.44 -25.53
N LEU A 62 1.83 -4.11 -25.46
CA LEU A 62 0.60 -3.30 -25.42
C LEU A 62 0.39 -2.67 -26.79
N ASP A 63 -0.70 -3.03 -27.46
CA ASP A 63 -0.98 -2.60 -28.83
C ASP A 63 0.19 -2.87 -29.81
N GLY A 64 0.84 -4.02 -29.66
CA GLY A 64 1.99 -4.41 -30.48
C GLY A 64 3.30 -3.70 -30.15
N VAL A 65 3.32 -2.80 -29.17
CA VAL A 65 4.53 -2.12 -28.69
C VAL A 65 5.07 -2.83 -27.45
N GLU A 66 6.33 -3.25 -27.51
CA GLU A 66 7.00 -3.80 -26.33
C GLU A 66 7.14 -2.72 -25.27
N THR A 67 6.50 -2.96 -24.13
CA THR A 67 6.39 -2.00 -23.03
C THR A 67 6.88 -2.65 -21.76
N ARG A 68 7.78 -1.98 -21.03
CA ARG A 68 8.13 -2.41 -19.68
C ARG A 68 7.02 -2.00 -18.72
N VAL A 69 6.47 -2.98 -18.01
CA VAL A 69 5.42 -2.77 -17.01
C VAL A 69 5.98 -3.07 -15.63
N THR A 70 5.82 -2.12 -14.71
CA THR A 70 6.13 -2.30 -13.30
C THR A 70 4.84 -2.58 -12.55
N TRP A 71 4.70 -3.79 -12.03
CA TRP A 71 3.59 -4.21 -11.20
C TRP A 71 3.91 -3.90 -9.74
N TRP A 72 3.13 -3.02 -9.13
CA TRP A 72 3.15 -2.81 -7.69
C TRP A 72 1.91 -3.45 -7.07
N ARG A 73 2.13 -4.36 -6.11
CA ARG A 73 1.07 -5.03 -5.37
C ARG A 73 1.23 -4.77 -3.87
N PRO A 74 0.15 -4.36 -3.16
CA PRO A 74 0.18 -4.31 -1.70
C PRO A 74 0.58 -5.66 -1.09
N GLY A 75 1.30 -5.65 0.03
CA GLY A 75 1.75 -6.88 0.69
C GLY A 75 0.63 -7.74 1.31
N TRP A 76 -0.63 -7.33 1.20
CA TRP A 76 -1.79 -7.92 1.86
C TRP A 76 -3.01 -7.96 0.92
N GLY A 77 -3.88 -8.96 1.10
CA GLY A 77 -5.12 -9.15 0.33
C GLY A 77 -4.95 -10.04 -0.91
N ASP A 78 -6.07 -10.62 -1.36
CA ASP A 78 -6.10 -11.59 -2.47
C ASP A 78 -6.72 -11.01 -3.75
N SER A 79 -7.38 -9.85 -3.66
CA SER A 79 -7.95 -9.12 -4.78
C SER A 79 -7.62 -7.63 -4.66
N HIS A 80 -7.14 -7.04 -5.76
CA HIS A 80 -6.72 -5.64 -5.80
C HIS A 80 -7.32 -4.97 -7.03
N ALA A 81 -7.97 -3.84 -6.83
CA ALA A 81 -8.27 -2.95 -7.94
C ALA A 81 -6.93 -2.40 -8.48
N ALA A 82 -6.72 -2.51 -9.79
CA ALA A 82 -5.53 -2.00 -10.44
C ALA A 82 -5.77 -0.55 -10.92
N VAL A 83 -4.74 0.29 -10.77
CA VAL A 83 -4.68 1.62 -11.41
C VAL A 83 -3.51 1.58 -12.39
N MET A 84 -3.77 1.91 -13.65
CA MET A 84 -2.72 2.04 -14.65
C MET A 84 -2.23 3.48 -14.66
N MET A 85 -0.95 3.67 -14.35
CA MET A 85 -0.28 4.96 -14.47
C MET A 85 0.66 4.91 -15.68
N VAL A 86 0.40 5.78 -16.64
CA VAL A 86 1.29 5.99 -17.79
C VAL A 86 2.00 7.31 -17.57
N ASN A 87 3.31 7.25 -17.35
CA ASN A 87 4.12 8.46 -17.24
C ASN A 87 4.06 9.22 -18.58
N GLY A 88 3.48 10.42 -18.55
CA GLY A 88 3.28 11.26 -19.74
C GLY A 88 4.60 11.73 -20.36
N ALA A 89 4.50 12.21 -21.61
CA ALA A 89 5.52 12.73 -22.55
C ALA A 89 6.96 12.94 -22.03
N THR A 90 7.63 11.86 -21.63
CA THR A 90 9.07 11.85 -21.43
C THR A 90 9.66 10.82 -22.39
N ALA A 91 10.87 11.08 -22.89
CA ALA A 91 11.50 10.20 -23.87
C ALA A 91 11.83 8.81 -23.32
N GLN A 92 11.82 8.64 -21.99
CA GLN A 92 12.28 7.43 -21.32
C GLN A 92 11.20 6.79 -20.43
N GLY A 93 10.14 7.49 -20.02
CA GLY A 93 9.11 6.92 -19.14
C GLY A 93 9.71 6.22 -17.91
N ASN A 94 9.32 4.97 -17.65
CA ASN A 94 9.88 4.13 -16.57
C ASN A 94 11.32 3.65 -16.81
N ASP A 95 11.92 3.90 -17.98
CA ASP A 95 13.35 3.64 -18.19
C ASP A 95 14.25 4.73 -17.57
N ASN A 96 13.67 5.84 -17.09
CA ASN A 96 14.41 6.84 -16.34
C ASN A 96 14.65 6.34 -14.89
N PRO A 97 15.91 6.20 -14.44
CA PRO A 97 16.23 5.78 -13.07
C PRO A 97 15.67 6.70 -11.98
N ALA A 98 15.43 7.98 -12.29
CA ALA A 98 14.90 8.97 -11.35
C ALA A 98 13.40 8.83 -11.10
N THR A 99 12.67 8.12 -11.97
CA THR A 99 11.23 7.85 -11.83
C THR A 99 10.95 6.37 -11.54
N ARG A 100 11.99 5.62 -11.21
CA ARG A 100 11.92 4.22 -10.79
C ARG A 100 11.54 4.09 -9.33
#